data_AF-A0A7J8PVZ0-F1
#
_entry.id   AF-A0A7J8PVZ0-F1
#
_cell.length_a   1.000
_cell.length_b   1.000
_cell.length_c   1.000
_cell.angle_alpha   90.00
_cell.angle_beta   90.00
_cell.angle_gamma   90.00
#
_symmetry.space_group_name_H-M   'P 1'
#
loop_
_entity.id
_entity.type
_entity.pdbx_description
1 polymer ?
#
loop_
_entity_poly.entity_id
_entity_poly.type
_entity_poly.pdbx_seq_one_letter_code
_entity_poly.pdbx_strand_id
1 'polypeptide(L)'
;MGKVVLNVESHASPFLRSYAHCSKGRAGVTLLVINLSNQTNFIMNAQNSINLKLAAIEQNISRDSFTHNLKKTFSWVGTKASDDALLREEYHLTPKDGYLRSQTMVLNGIPLELTRTGDIPSLNPVRVNVKSPITISPLSIAFIVFPNFEAPACR
;
A
#
# COMPACT_ATOMS: atom_id res chain seq x y z
N MET A 1 -5.40 8.51 -6.34
CA MET A 1 -5.60 7.39 -7.29
C MET A 1 -5.78 7.93 -8.69
N GLY A 2 -5.22 7.27 -9.70
CA GLY A 2 -5.29 7.64 -11.11
C GLY A 2 -6.49 7.02 -11.84
N LYS A 3 -6.50 7.14 -13.17
CA LYS A 3 -7.63 6.72 -14.03
C LYS A 3 -7.65 5.22 -14.35
N VAL A 4 -6.49 4.58 -14.37
CA VAL A 4 -6.36 3.15 -14.73
C VAL A 4 -6.58 2.31 -13.47
N VAL A 5 -7.60 1.45 -13.52
CA VAL A 5 -7.95 0.51 -12.45
C VAL A 5 -7.11 -0.77 -12.59
N LEU A 6 -6.66 -1.32 -11.47
CA LEU A 6 -5.90 -2.57 -11.40
C LEU A 6 -6.69 -3.61 -10.60
N ASN A 7 -6.54 -4.88 -10.97
CA ASN A 7 -7.09 -5.97 -10.19
C ASN A 7 -6.27 -6.20 -8.91
N VAL A 8 -6.95 -6.46 -7.79
CA VAL A 8 -6.32 -6.84 -6.52
C VAL A 8 -6.77 -8.25 -6.17
N GLU A 9 -5.82 -9.17 -6.20
CA GLU A 9 -6.03 -10.52 -5.68
C GLU A 9 -5.73 -10.54 -4.18
N SER A 10 -6.70 -10.94 -3.37
CA SER A 10 -6.60 -10.96 -1.91
C SER A 10 -7.28 -12.20 -1.36
N HIS A 11 -6.57 -12.90 -0.47
CA HIS A 11 -7.12 -13.98 0.36
C HIS A 11 -7.45 -13.50 1.78
N ALA A 12 -7.60 -12.18 1.96
CA ALA A 12 -7.86 -11.57 3.26
C ALA A 12 -9.31 -11.81 3.74
N SER A 13 -9.55 -11.45 5.00
CA SER A 13 -10.89 -11.42 5.60
C SER A 13 -11.87 -10.58 4.75
N PRO A 14 -13.16 -10.95 4.68
CA PRO A 14 -14.19 -10.13 4.02
C PRO A 14 -14.37 -8.74 4.64
N PHE A 15 -13.88 -8.52 5.85
CA PHE A 15 -13.87 -7.21 6.50
C PHE A 15 -12.75 -6.28 5.98
N LEU A 16 -11.81 -6.78 5.19
CA LEU A 16 -10.74 -6.00 4.58
C LEU A 16 -10.99 -5.88 3.07
N ARG A 17 -11.33 -4.68 2.60
CA ARG A 17 -11.57 -4.41 1.17
C ARG A 17 -10.39 -3.63 0.59
N SER A 18 -9.92 -4.04 -0.58
CA SER A 18 -8.73 -3.48 -1.22
C SER A 18 -9.03 -3.14 -2.68
N TYR A 19 -8.61 -1.96 -3.11
CA TYR A 19 -8.79 -1.45 -4.48
C TYR A 19 -7.48 -0.81 -4.96
N ALA A 20 -7.02 -1.10 -6.17
CA ALA A 20 -5.77 -0.56 -6.68
C ALA A 20 -5.96 0.17 -8.00
N HIS A 21 -5.28 1.29 -8.16
CA HIS A 21 -5.22 2.06 -9.40
C HIS A 21 -3.77 2.42 -9.68
N CYS A 22 -3.43 2.73 -10.93
CA CYS A 22 -2.20 3.47 -11.19
C CYS A 22 -2.21 4.81 -10.45
N SER A 23 -1.03 5.28 -10.03
CA SER A 23 -0.90 6.55 -9.32
C SER A 23 -1.27 7.75 -10.21
N LYS A 24 -1.86 8.79 -9.60
CA LYS A 24 -2.23 10.01 -10.34
C LYS A 24 -0.99 10.89 -10.50
N GLY A 25 -0.69 11.30 -11.74
CA GLY A 25 0.36 12.29 -12.04
C GLY A 25 1.79 11.82 -11.84
N ARG A 26 2.01 10.53 -11.54
CA ARG A 26 3.32 9.90 -11.40
C ARG A 26 3.22 8.39 -11.61
N ALA A 27 4.35 7.76 -11.89
CA ALA A 27 4.47 6.31 -11.99
C ALA A 27 4.11 5.59 -10.67
N GLY A 28 3.84 4.29 -10.79
CA GLY A 28 3.57 3.41 -9.67
C GLY A 28 2.08 3.19 -9.41
N VAL A 29 1.77 2.63 -8.24
CA VAL A 29 0.43 2.15 -7.87
C VAL A 29 -0.04 2.83 -6.59
N THR A 30 -1.33 3.15 -6.53
CA THR A 30 -2.02 3.58 -5.31
C THR A 30 -3.05 2.54 -4.92
N LEU A 31 -2.94 2.02 -3.70
CA LEU A 31 -3.88 1.10 -3.07
C LEU A 31 -4.78 1.88 -2.11
N LEU A 32 -6.08 1.63 -2.15
CA LEU A 32 -7.06 1.99 -1.14
C LEU A 32 -7.41 0.73 -0.35
N VAL A 33 -7.28 0.78 0.97
CA VAL A 33 -7.66 -0.32 1.87
C VAL A 33 -8.67 0.19 2.88
N ILE A 34 -9.76 -0.56 3.07
CA ILE A 34 -10.83 -0.23 4.00
C ILE A 34 -10.95 -1.40 4.98
N ASN A 35 -10.75 -1.12 6.27
CA ASN A 35 -10.99 -2.07 7.33
C ASN A 35 -12.38 -1.81 7.95
N LEU A 36 -13.29 -2.76 7.76
CA LEU A 36 -14.65 -2.74 8.28
C LEU A 36 -14.80 -3.49 9.61
N SER A 37 -13.73 -4.13 10.11
CA SER A 37 -13.72 -4.75 11.43
C SER A 37 -13.59 -3.69 12.50
N ASN A 38 -14.37 -3.82 13.58
CA ASN A 38 -14.30 -2.94 14.76
C ASN A 38 -13.30 -3.39 15.82
N GLN A 39 -12.69 -4.57 15.66
CA GLN A 39 -11.82 -5.18 16.66
C GLN A 39 -10.47 -5.65 16.10
N THR A 40 -10.35 -5.78 14.78
CA THR A 40 -9.17 -6.39 14.15
C THR A 40 -8.28 -5.32 13.54
N ASN A 41 -7.02 -5.29 13.97
CA ASN A 41 -5.96 -4.65 13.20
C ASN A 41 -5.51 -5.64 12.12
N PHE A 42 -5.63 -5.26 10.84
CA PHE A 42 -5.10 -6.10 9.76
C PHE A 42 -3.65 -5.76 9.48
N ILE A 43 -2.83 -6.78 9.34
CA ILE A 43 -1.43 -6.67 8.92
C ILE A 43 -1.33 -7.28 7.53
N MET A 44 -0.86 -6.51 6.56
CA MET A 44 -0.78 -6.95 5.17
C MET A 44 0.56 -6.62 4.53
N ASN A 45 0.93 -7.44 3.56
CA ASN A 45 2.05 -7.19 2.66
C ASN A 45 1.49 -7.06 1.25
N ALA A 46 2.00 -6.12 0.46
CA ALA A 46 1.67 -6.03 -0.96
C ALA A 46 2.74 -6.78 -1.77
N GLN A 47 2.33 -7.42 -2.85
CA GLN A 47 3.22 -8.11 -3.79
C GLN A 47 2.69 -7.97 -5.23
N ASN A 48 3.57 -8.13 -6.22
CA ASN A 48 3.18 -8.18 -7.64
C ASN A 48 2.84 -9.62 -8.05
N SER A 49 1.68 -9.82 -8.68
CA SER A 49 1.18 -11.13 -9.13
C SER A 49 2.02 -11.80 -10.23
N ILE A 50 2.79 -11.03 -11.01
CA ILE A 50 3.74 -11.58 -11.99
C ILE A 50 4.80 -12.43 -11.27
N ASN A 51 5.21 -12.03 -10.07
CA ASN A 51 6.22 -12.74 -9.28
C ASN A 51 5.66 -13.99 -8.58
N LEU A 52 4.36 -14.03 -8.25
CA LEU A 52 3.72 -15.23 -7.71
C LEU A 52 3.71 -16.37 -8.74
N LYS A 53 3.47 -16.05 -10.02
CA LYS A 53 3.52 -17.06 -11.10
C LYS A 53 4.94 -17.57 -11.35
N LEU A 54 5.96 -16.72 -11.27
CA LEU A 54 7.36 -17.14 -11.41
C LEU A 54 7.82 -18.02 -10.25
N ALA A 55 7.43 -17.69 -9.00
CA ALA A 55 7.72 -18.54 -7.84
C ALA A 55 7.02 -19.91 -7.91
N ALA A 56 5.81 -19.98 -8.50
CA ALA A 56 5.09 -21.23 -8.72
C ALA A 56 5.70 -22.10 -9.84
N ILE A 57 6.30 -21.49 -10.87
CA ILE A 57 6.98 -22.22 -11.96
C ILE A 57 8.29 -22.87 -11.48
N GLU A 58 9.04 -22.22 -10.59
CA GLU A 58 10.29 -22.75 -10.05
C GLU A 58 10.12 -23.94 -9.08
N GLN A 59 8.93 -24.17 -8.52
CA GLN A 59 8.68 -25.35 -7.67
C GLN A 59 8.66 -26.68 -8.44
N ASN A 60 8.66 -26.64 -9.78
CA ASN A 60 8.64 -27.82 -10.63
C ASN A 60 10.03 -28.22 -11.19
N ILE A 61 11.12 -27.54 -10.81
CA ILE A 61 12.48 -27.89 -11.26
C ILE A 61 13.37 -28.17 -10.05
N SER A 62 13.65 -29.46 -9.86
CA SER A 62 14.50 -30.03 -8.83
C SER A 62 15.95 -29.49 -8.86
N ARG A 63 16.51 -29.26 -7.66
CA ARG A 63 17.94 -29.35 -7.27
C ARG A 63 18.96 -28.61 -8.15
N ASP A 64 19.46 -27.45 -7.70
CA ASP A 64 20.89 -27.27 -7.36
C ASP A 64 21.22 -25.88 -6.77
N SER A 65 22.24 -25.85 -5.91
CA SER A 65 23.06 -24.70 -5.46
C SER A 65 22.44 -23.62 -4.55
N PHE A 66 22.95 -23.63 -3.31
CA PHE A 66 22.54 -22.88 -2.13
C PHE A 66 23.11 -21.45 -2.04
N THR A 67 23.26 -20.72 -3.16
CA THR A 67 23.92 -19.38 -3.15
C THR A 67 23.28 -18.36 -4.11
N HIS A 68 21.96 -18.17 -4.05
CA HIS A 68 21.34 -16.96 -4.65
C HIS A 68 20.17 -16.36 -3.84
N ASN A 69 20.00 -16.81 -2.59
CA ASN A 69 18.79 -16.56 -1.80
C ASN A 69 18.68 -15.19 -1.11
N LEU A 70 19.54 -14.22 -1.44
CA LEU A 70 19.44 -12.86 -0.88
C LEU A 70 18.85 -11.81 -1.83
N LYS A 71 18.50 -12.18 -3.07
CA LYS A 71 17.90 -11.24 -4.06
C LYS A 71 16.38 -11.37 -4.23
N LYS A 72 15.72 -12.33 -3.58
CA LYS A 72 14.39 -12.80 -3.98
C LYS A 72 13.20 -12.11 -3.30
N THR A 73 13.43 -11.22 -2.34
CA THR A 73 12.34 -10.66 -1.51
C THR A 73 11.68 -9.41 -2.12
N PHE A 74 12.24 -8.78 -3.17
CA PHE A 74 11.75 -7.47 -3.66
C PHE A 74 11.86 -7.24 -5.18
N SER A 75 11.59 -8.24 -6.01
CA SER A 75 11.68 -8.15 -7.49
C SER A 75 10.62 -7.28 -8.17
N TRP A 76 9.70 -6.65 -7.42
CA TRP A 76 8.68 -5.71 -7.93
C TRP A 76 9.14 -4.25 -8.02
N VAL A 77 10.35 -3.96 -7.53
CA VAL A 77 10.97 -2.64 -7.63
C VAL A 77 11.93 -2.75 -8.80
N GLY A 78 11.76 -1.89 -9.80
CA GLY A 78 12.59 -1.93 -11.01
C GLY A 78 14.09 -1.96 -10.70
N THR A 79 14.85 -2.60 -11.58
CA THR A 79 16.31 -2.86 -11.52
C THR A 79 17.21 -1.62 -11.38
N LYS A 80 16.64 -0.42 -11.24
CA LYS A 80 17.36 0.87 -11.10
C LYS A 80 17.31 1.46 -9.69
N ALA A 81 16.82 0.73 -8.70
CA ALA A 81 16.95 1.15 -7.30
C ALA A 81 18.35 0.81 -6.79
N SER A 82 19.26 1.79 -6.83
CA SER A 82 20.44 1.79 -5.96
C SER A 82 19.99 1.62 -4.50
N ASP A 83 20.91 1.23 -3.62
CA ASP A 83 20.79 0.88 -2.18
C ASP A 83 20.06 1.90 -1.26
N ASP A 84 19.35 2.87 -1.81
CA ASP A 84 18.51 3.82 -1.11
C ASP A 84 17.23 3.14 -0.59
N ALA A 85 16.83 3.45 0.63
CA ALA A 85 15.66 2.84 1.24
C ALA A 85 14.41 3.15 0.42
N LEU A 86 13.86 2.15 -0.26
CA LEU A 86 12.61 2.30 -1.01
C LEU A 86 11.48 2.63 -0.04
N LEU A 87 10.91 3.81 -0.18
CA LEU A 87 9.81 4.29 0.66
C LEU A 87 8.49 4.19 -0.08
N ARG A 88 7.48 3.68 0.61
CA ARG A 88 6.07 3.90 0.27
C ARG A 88 5.50 5.03 1.10
N GLU A 89 4.46 5.65 0.60
CA GLU A 89 3.73 6.70 1.31
C GLU A 89 2.41 6.14 1.84
N GLU A 90 2.10 6.43 3.10
CA GLU A 90 0.88 5.98 3.75
C GLU A 90 0.05 7.18 4.25
N TYR A 91 -1.24 7.14 3.96
CA TYR A 91 -2.23 8.12 4.37
C TYR A 91 -3.35 7.37 5.11
N HIS A 92 -3.20 7.23 6.42
CA HIS A 92 -4.18 6.59 7.29
C HIS A 92 -5.20 7.61 7.76
N LEU A 93 -6.47 7.31 7.52
CA LEU A 93 -7.61 8.14 7.86
C LEU A 93 -8.43 7.43 8.94
N THR A 94 -8.56 8.10 10.08
CA THR A 94 -9.37 7.65 11.21
C THR A 94 -10.38 8.72 11.61
N PRO A 95 -11.52 8.34 12.20
CA PRO A 95 -12.41 9.31 12.82
C PRO A 95 -11.70 9.98 14.01
N LYS A 96 -11.95 11.29 14.21
CA LYS A 96 -11.52 11.99 15.42
C LYS A 96 -12.01 11.26 16.67
N ASP A 97 -11.10 11.05 17.62
CA ASP A 97 -11.33 10.35 18.89
C ASP A 97 -11.92 8.93 18.75
N GLY A 98 -11.76 8.29 17.58
CA GLY A 98 -12.35 6.98 17.31
C GLY A 98 -13.87 6.99 17.05
N TYR A 99 -14.49 8.17 16.99
CA TYR A 99 -15.95 8.30 16.87
C TYR A 99 -16.41 8.35 15.41
N LEU A 100 -16.99 7.25 14.89
CA LEU A 100 -17.38 7.14 13.48
C LEU A 100 -18.34 8.22 12.96
N ARG A 101 -19.12 8.85 13.83
CA ARG A 101 -20.02 9.96 13.44
C ARG A 101 -19.36 11.33 13.55
N SER A 102 -18.08 11.39 13.89
CA SER A 102 -17.29 12.63 13.83
C SER A 102 -17.33 13.20 12.41
N GLN A 103 -17.49 14.52 12.32
CA GLN A 103 -17.38 15.25 11.06
C GLN A 103 -15.93 15.60 10.73
N THR A 104 -15.00 15.37 11.66
CA THR A 104 -13.57 15.58 11.47
C THR A 104 -12.88 14.25 11.24
N MET A 105 -12.17 14.15 10.12
CA MET A 105 -11.27 13.06 9.80
C MET A 105 -9.85 13.41 10.27
N VAL A 106 -9.09 12.41 10.71
CA VAL A 106 -7.71 12.55 11.17
C VAL A 106 -6.80 11.81 10.19
N LEU A 107 -5.86 12.53 9.57
CA LEU A 107 -4.85 11.99 8.67
C LEU A 107 -3.54 11.77 9.43
N ASN A 108 -3.10 10.52 9.56
CA ASN A 108 -1.82 10.17 10.19
C ASN A 108 -1.66 10.81 11.59
N GLY A 109 -2.76 10.93 12.34
CA GLY A 109 -2.79 11.56 13.68
C GLY A 109 -3.08 13.07 13.68
N ILE A 110 -3.14 13.73 12.51
CA ILE A 110 -3.40 15.17 12.39
C ILE A 110 -4.84 15.41 11.89
N PRO A 111 -5.69 16.12 12.65
CA PRO A 111 -7.04 16.48 12.20
C PRO A 111 -7.01 17.29 10.90
N LEU A 112 -7.86 16.91 9.95
CA LEU A 112 -8.05 17.64 8.71
C LEU A 112 -9.08 18.74 8.93
N GLU A 113 -8.58 19.95 9.13
CA GLU A 113 -9.38 21.17 9.29
C GLU A 113 -8.90 22.20 8.29
N LEU A 114 -9.81 23.05 7.81
CA LEU A 114 -9.44 24.16 6.92
C LEU A 114 -8.51 25.11 7.67
N THR A 115 -7.63 25.78 6.91
CA THR A 115 -6.84 26.87 7.48
C THR A 115 -7.76 28.01 7.93
N ARG A 116 -7.21 28.98 8.67
CA ARG A 116 -7.96 30.20 9.07
C ARG A 116 -8.52 30.99 7.89
N THR A 117 -7.91 30.85 6.71
CA THR A 117 -8.32 31.46 5.44
C THR A 117 -9.29 30.61 4.63
N GLY A 118 -9.64 29.40 5.10
CA GLY A 118 -10.55 28.48 4.42
C GLY A 118 -9.87 27.55 3.42
N ASP A 119 -8.54 27.49 3.37
CA ASP A 119 -7.81 26.64 2.43
C ASP A 119 -7.77 25.19 2.90
N ILE A 120 -7.64 24.28 1.93
CA ILE A 120 -7.46 22.84 2.19
C ILE A 120 -6.08 22.63 2.82
N PRO A 121 -5.97 21.92 3.97
CA PRO A 121 -4.68 21.67 4.60
C PRO A 121 -3.80 20.75 3.75
N SER A 122 -2.48 20.81 3.96
CA SER A 122 -1.55 19.88 3.33
C SER A 122 -1.82 18.44 3.77
N LEU A 123 -1.99 17.54 2.81
CA LEU A 123 -2.19 16.11 3.06
C LEU A 123 -0.83 15.42 3.02
N ASN A 124 -0.15 15.33 4.17
CA ASN A 124 1.22 14.79 4.24
C ASN A 124 1.22 13.28 4.53
N PRO A 125 1.98 12.48 3.77
CA PRO A 125 2.13 11.06 4.04
C PRO A 125 3.08 10.78 5.20
N VAL A 126 2.91 9.60 5.80
CA VAL A 126 3.99 8.92 6.51
C VAL A 126 4.78 8.12 5.49
N ARG A 127 6.11 8.26 5.48
CA ARG A 127 6.98 7.48 4.59
C ARG A 127 7.49 6.25 5.34
N VAL A 128 7.16 5.08 4.83
CA VAL A 128 7.50 3.80 5.46
C VAL A 128 8.34 2.99 4.49
N ASN A 129 9.31 2.23 5.00
CA ASN A 129 10.08 1.32 4.18
C ASN A 129 9.17 0.28 3.53
N VAL A 130 9.26 0.08 2.21
CA VAL A 130 8.43 -0.89 1.47
C VAL A 130 8.48 -2.31 2.03
N LYS A 131 9.55 -2.68 2.74
CA LYS A 131 9.76 -3.99 3.37
C LYS A 131 8.99 -4.17 4.68
N SER A 132 8.61 -3.09 5.35
CA SER A 132 7.84 -3.14 6.58
C SER A 132 6.40 -3.58 6.28
N PRO A 133 5.74 -4.34 7.17
CA PRO A 133 4.33 -4.66 6.99
C PRO A 133 3.47 -3.38 7.01
N ILE A 134 2.29 -3.45 6.40
CA ILE A 134 1.27 -2.38 6.43
C ILE A 134 0.23 -2.76 7.46
N THR A 135 -0.03 -1.88 8.42
CA THR A 135 -1.03 -2.10 9.47
C THR A 135 -2.24 -1.21 9.22
N ILE A 136 -3.44 -1.78 9.18
CA ILE A 136 -4.69 -1.06 8.99
C ILE A 136 -5.54 -1.18 10.26
N SER A 137 -5.76 -0.06 10.95
CA SER A 137 -6.52 0.00 12.19
C SER A 137 -8.01 -0.37 11.99
N PRO A 138 -8.71 -0.85 13.04
CA PRO A 138 -10.15 -1.07 12.99
C PRO A 138 -10.92 0.15 12.49
N LEU A 139 -11.99 -0.09 11.72
CA LEU A 139 -12.93 0.94 11.22
C LEU A 139 -12.22 2.16 10.61
N SER A 140 -11.18 1.91 9.82
CA SER A 140 -10.34 2.94 9.22
C SER A 140 -10.14 2.71 7.73
N ILE A 141 -9.61 3.74 7.07
CA ILE A 141 -9.30 3.73 5.65
C ILE A 141 -7.86 4.16 5.47
N ALA A 142 -7.12 3.52 4.58
CA ALA A 142 -5.76 3.95 4.24
C ALA A 142 -5.57 4.05 2.73
N PHE A 143 -4.85 5.07 2.30
CA PHE A 143 -4.26 5.11 0.96
C PHE A 143 -2.76 4.80 1.07
N ILE A 144 -2.29 3.83 0.29
CA ILE A 144 -0.89 3.42 0.26
C ILE A 144 -0.37 3.63 -1.15
N VAL A 145 0.64 4.48 -1.31
CA VAL A 145 1.26 4.77 -2.60
C VAL A 145 2.61 4.08 -2.69
N PHE A 146 2.81 3.32 -3.75
CA PHE A 146 4.07 2.68 -4.11
C PHE A 146 4.62 3.34 -5.37
N PRO A 147 5.52 4.33 -5.25
CA PRO A 147 6.01 5.10 -6.40
C PRO A 147 6.79 4.26 -7.42
N ASN A 148 7.52 3.24 -6.93
CA ASN A 148 8.40 2.41 -7.74
C ASN A 148 7.84 0.99 -7.96
N PHE A 149 6.51 0.84 -7.92
CA PHE A 149 5.85 -0.45 -8.14
C PHE A 149 5.82 -0.80 -9.62
N GLU A 150 6.40 -1.94 -9.99
CA GLU A 150 6.39 -2.43 -11.36
C GLU A 150 4.98 -2.92 -11.74
N ALA A 151 4.24 -2.08 -12.45
CA ALA A 151 2.97 -2.43 -13.06
C ALA A 151 3.00 -1.97 -14.52
N PRO A 152 3.05 -2.89 -15.51
CA PRO A 152 3.19 -2.54 -16.93
C PRO A 152 2.12 -1.56 -17.44
N ALA A 153 0.93 -1.58 -16.84
CA ALA A 153 -0.17 -0.69 -17.18
C ALA A 153 -0.03 0.75 -16.62
N CYS A 154 0.91 1.00 -15.71
CA CYS A 154 1.06 2.26 -14.96
C CYS A 154 2.27 3.10 -15.40
N ARG A 155 2.49 3.18 -16.72
CA ARG A 155 3.53 3.99 -17.35
C ARG A 155 3.12 5.46 -17.45
#